data_AF-A0A7C5M0T9-F1
#
_entry.id   AF-A0A7C5M0T9-F1
#
_cell.length_a   1.000
_cell.length_b   1.000
_cell.length_c   1.000
_cell.angle_alpha   90.00
_cell.angle_beta   90.00
_cell.angle_gamma   90.00
#
_symmetry.space_group_name_H-M   'P 1'
#
loop_
_entity.id
_entity.type
_entity.pdbx_description
1 polymer ?
#
loop_
_entity_poly.entity_id
_entity_poly.type
_entity_poly.pdbx_seq_one_letter_code
_entity_poly.pdbx_strand_id
1 'polypeptide(L)'
;MIEKWLKGNNGFYFDVDENTVNTGMGTNTAETKSEKTSDTGNSSEVDELKKPLAQVKNDVLTELTPEQKEKLKIAQEQARDVTDRLSPNRMSKLFLQIVRNPGLVNGIIYKWLPRIMFLMMPITMFIGILFIRGRGNALLYDHLVHAAYIHSVAFFLLFLGVLLMYILPGALVAKTLMVILLIYLPLSLRGMFHRGWIKSIWASYGVGFIYLLIVSTVATGIVSYQVWKLAETIV
;
A
#
# COMPACT_ATOMS: atom_id res chain seq x y z
N MET A 1 -5.50 45.66 -17.89
CA MET A 1 -4.58 44.49 -18.01
C MET A 1 -5.12 43.21 -17.36
N ILE A 2 -6.31 43.23 -16.72
CA ILE A 2 -6.89 42.08 -16.00
C ILE A 2 -7.98 41.36 -16.82
N GLU A 3 -8.61 42.02 -17.80
CA GLU A 3 -9.69 41.43 -18.60
C GLU A 3 -9.25 40.42 -19.67
N LYS A 4 -7.94 40.35 -20.00
CA LYS A 4 -7.41 39.37 -20.96
C LYS A 4 -7.24 37.96 -20.38
N TRP A 5 -7.34 37.80 -19.06
CA TRP A 5 -7.09 36.53 -18.37
C TRP A 5 -8.38 35.68 -18.17
N LEU A 6 -9.57 36.29 -18.27
CA LEU A 6 -10.84 35.60 -17.96
C LEU A 6 -11.53 34.93 -19.16
N LYS A 7 -10.94 34.95 -20.37
CA LYS A 7 -11.60 34.49 -21.61
C LYS A 7 -11.01 33.25 -22.28
N GLY A 8 -10.16 32.47 -21.60
CA GLY A 8 -9.57 31.30 -22.24
C GLY A 8 -9.20 30.18 -21.29
N ASN A 9 -10.18 29.39 -20.84
CA ASN A 9 -9.97 27.96 -20.63
C ASN A 9 -11.31 27.20 -20.46
N ASN A 10 -12.08 27.11 -21.54
CA ASN A 10 -13.21 26.17 -21.62
C ASN A 10 -12.70 24.92 -22.35
N GLY A 11 -12.54 23.81 -21.63
CA GLY A 11 -12.31 22.50 -22.22
C GLY A 11 -11.05 21.80 -21.73
N PHE A 12 -11.03 21.40 -20.45
CA PHE A 12 -10.14 20.34 -19.99
C PHE A 12 -11.00 19.15 -19.55
N TYR A 13 -11.59 18.48 -20.54
CA TYR A 13 -12.16 17.15 -20.35
C TYR A 13 -11.00 16.16 -20.35
N PHE A 14 -10.76 15.52 -19.21
CA PHE A 14 -9.96 14.29 -19.15
C PHE A 14 -10.78 13.18 -19.79
N ASP A 15 -10.52 12.89 -21.05
CA ASP A 15 -10.88 11.61 -21.65
C ASP A 15 -9.75 10.63 -21.29
N VAL A 16 -10.03 9.69 -20.38
CA VAL A 16 -9.10 8.63 -20.00
C VAL A 16 -9.40 7.46 -20.91
N ASP A 17 -8.67 7.39 -22.02
CA ASP A 17 -8.76 6.31 -23.00
C ASP A 17 -8.23 5.00 -22.36
N GLU A 18 -9.11 4.02 -22.20
CA GLU A 18 -8.91 2.79 -21.41
C GLU A 18 -8.23 1.66 -22.21
N ASN A 19 -7.37 1.95 -23.19
CA ASN A 19 -7.00 0.90 -24.15
C ASN A 19 -5.59 0.90 -24.75
N THR A 20 -4.55 1.28 -23.98
CA THR A 20 -3.16 1.12 -24.46
C THR A 20 -2.17 0.72 -23.38
N VAL A 21 -2.08 -0.56 -23.02
CA VAL A 21 -0.78 -1.17 -22.68
C VAL A 21 -0.77 -2.64 -23.14
N ASN A 22 -0.48 -2.82 -24.42
CA ASN A 22 0.03 -4.08 -24.93
C ASN A 22 1.31 -3.78 -25.72
N THR A 23 2.29 -4.69 -25.57
CA THR A 23 3.51 -4.84 -26.39
C THR A 23 4.70 -3.91 -26.09
N GLY A 24 5.86 -4.52 -25.80
CA GLY A 24 7.14 -3.80 -25.71
C GLY A 24 8.31 -4.59 -25.15
N MET A 25 8.61 -5.74 -25.77
CA MET A 25 9.81 -6.53 -25.55
C MET A 25 11.05 -5.74 -26.02
N GLY A 26 12.05 -5.57 -25.15
CA GLY A 26 13.30 -4.86 -25.48
C GLY A 26 14.44 -5.31 -24.57
N THR A 27 15.21 -6.27 -25.06
CA THR A 27 16.47 -6.75 -24.47
C THR A 27 17.54 -5.66 -24.60
N ASN A 28 18.22 -5.31 -23.50
CA ASN A 28 19.52 -4.66 -23.57
C ASN A 28 20.45 -5.25 -22.51
N THR A 29 21.44 -5.95 -23.05
CA THR A 29 22.65 -6.48 -22.42
C THR A 29 23.53 -5.33 -21.97
N ALA A 30 23.90 -5.28 -20.69
CA ALA A 30 25.03 -4.51 -20.21
C ALA A 30 25.76 -5.31 -19.15
N GLU A 31 27.00 -5.66 -19.48
CA GLU A 31 27.98 -6.27 -18.60
C GLU A 31 28.23 -5.38 -17.38
N THR A 32 28.25 -5.96 -16.18
CA THR A 32 29.02 -5.36 -15.08
C THR A 32 29.60 -6.47 -14.21
N LYS A 33 30.91 -6.37 -14.05
CA LYS A 33 31.85 -7.27 -13.40
C LYS A 33 32.09 -6.81 -11.96
N SER A 34 31.80 -7.66 -10.98
CA SER A 34 32.17 -7.58 -9.55
C SER A 34 31.36 -8.69 -8.87
N GLU A 35 31.81 -9.49 -7.92
CA GLU A 35 33.03 -9.58 -7.13
C GLU A 35 32.90 -10.89 -6.34
N LYS A 36 34.03 -11.55 -6.14
CA LYS A 36 34.12 -12.93 -5.67
C LYS A 36 34.28 -12.90 -4.15
N THR A 37 33.20 -13.15 -3.41
CA THR A 37 33.28 -13.49 -1.98
C THR A 37 32.99 -14.96 -1.80
N SER A 38 34.05 -15.68 -1.47
CA SER A 38 34.05 -17.00 -0.87
C SER A 38 33.27 -16.99 0.44
N ASP A 39 32.28 -17.88 0.58
CA ASP A 39 32.09 -18.52 1.88
C ASP A 39 31.68 -19.99 1.74
N THR A 40 32.50 -20.76 2.43
CA THR A 40 32.57 -22.18 2.68
C THR A 40 31.32 -22.67 3.42
N GLY A 41 30.67 -23.73 2.94
CA GLY A 41 29.61 -24.36 3.73
C GLY A 41 28.74 -25.36 2.98
N ASN A 42 29.26 -26.58 2.81
CA ASN A 42 28.50 -27.83 2.75
C ASN A 42 27.35 -27.95 1.72
N SER A 43 27.68 -28.16 0.43
CA SER A 43 26.72 -28.45 -0.66
C SER A 43 27.05 -29.74 -1.44
N SER A 44 28.11 -30.47 -1.09
CA SER A 44 28.55 -31.63 -1.90
C SER A 44 27.67 -32.87 -1.74
N GLU A 45 26.87 -32.97 -0.67
CA GLU A 45 26.08 -34.18 -0.38
C GLU A 45 24.70 -34.19 -1.06
N VAL A 46 24.15 -33.01 -1.42
CA VAL A 46 22.82 -32.91 -2.07
C VAL A 46 22.93 -32.98 -3.61
N ASP A 47 24.09 -32.70 -4.18
CA ASP A 47 24.30 -32.72 -5.63
C ASP A 47 24.71 -34.09 -6.18
N GLU A 48 25.23 -35.01 -5.34
CA GLU A 48 25.48 -36.40 -5.76
C GLU A 48 24.21 -37.26 -5.83
N LEU A 49 23.15 -36.91 -5.10
CA LEU A 49 21.85 -37.61 -5.16
C LEU A 49 20.95 -37.18 -6.33
N LYS A 50 21.20 -36.04 -6.98
CA LYS A 50 20.40 -35.57 -8.13
C LYS A 50 20.79 -36.20 -9.45
N LYS A 51 22.06 -36.60 -9.60
CA LYS A 51 22.59 -37.23 -10.82
C LYS A 51 21.91 -38.56 -11.18
N PRO A 52 21.64 -39.50 -10.25
CA PRO A 52 20.96 -40.74 -10.60
C PRO A 52 19.48 -40.56 -10.95
N LEU A 53 18.78 -39.59 -10.35
CA LEU A 53 17.36 -39.33 -10.66
C LEU A 53 17.14 -38.73 -12.05
N ALA A 54 18.10 -37.95 -12.56
CA ALA A 54 18.04 -37.38 -13.90
C ALA A 54 18.28 -38.42 -15.00
N GLN A 55 19.18 -39.39 -14.77
CA GLN A 55 19.44 -40.49 -15.70
C GLN A 55 18.27 -41.49 -15.74
N VAL A 56 17.74 -41.92 -14.59
CA VAL A 56 16.60 -42.86 -14.52
C VAL A 56 15.34 -42.29 -15.19
N LYS A 57 15.09 -40.98 -15.06
CA LYS A 57 13.94 -40.33 -15.71
C LYS A 57 14.04 -40.35 -17.24
N ASN A 58 15.25 -40.22 -17.78
CA ASN A 58 15.47 -40.21 -19.23
C ASN A 58 15.33 -41.62 -19.82
N ASP A 59 15.85 -42.64 -19.16
CA ASP A 59 15.75 -44.03 -19.63
C ASP A 59 14.29 -44.51 -19.67
N VAL A 60 13.50 -44.16 -18.65
CA VAL A 60 12.05 -44.48 -18.60
C VAL A 60 11.23 -43.67 -19.64
N LEU A 61 11.66 -42.46 -20.02
CA LEU A 61 11.01 -41.63 -21.04
C LEU A 61 11.20 -42.15 -22.47
N THR A 62 12.26 -42.92 -22.72
CA THR A 62 12.57 -43.51 -24.02
C THR A 62 11.73 -44.76 -24.35
N GLU A 63 11.27 -45.52 -23.36
CA GLU A 63 10.48 -46.75 -23.56
C GLU A 63 8.95 -46.54 -23.57
N LEU A 64 8.46 -45.32 -23.29
CA LEU A 64 7.03 -45.04 -23.22
C LEU A 64 6.38 -44.94 -24.60
N THR A 65 5.27 -45.68 -24.78
CA THR A 65 4.40 -45.59 -25.96
C THR A 65 3.78 -44.17 -26.08
N PRO A 66 3.38 -43.73 -27.28
CA PRO A 66 2.85 -42.36 -27.51
C PRO A 66 1.68 -42.01 -26.58
N GLU A 67 0.81 -42.99 -26.32
CA GLU A 67 -0.38 -42.83 -25.47
C GLU A 67 -0.02 -42.59 -24.00
N GLN A 68 1.05 -43.20 -23.50
CA GLN A 68 1.51 -43.01 -22.13
C GLN A 68 2.21 -41.66 -21.94
N LYS A 69 2.89 -41.14 -22.97
CA LYS A 69 3.47 -39.80 -22.96
C LYS A 69 2.41 -38.71 -22.90
N GLU A 70 1.28 -38.93 -23.56
CA GLU A 70 0.14 -38.00 -23.53
C GLU A 70 -0.55 -37.98 -22.17
N LYS A 71 -0.83 -39.15 -21.57
CA LYS A 71 -1.38 -39.25 -20.21
C LYS A 71 -0.43 -38.65 -19.16
N LEU A 72 0.89 -38.80 -19.33
CA LEU A 72 1.89 -38.21 -18.45
C LEU A 72 1.94 -36.68 -18.58
N LYS A 73 1.81 -36.14 -19.80
CA LYS A 73 1.72 -34.69 -20.01
C LYS A 73 0.47 -34.10 -19.34
N ILE A 74 -0.69 -34.72 -19.54
CA ILE A 74 -1.95 -34.26 -18.94
C ILE A 74 -1.88 -34.35 -17.40
N ALA A 75 -1.32 -35.43 -16.86
CA ALA A 75 -1.11 -35.58 -15.42
C ALA A 75 -0.10 -34.56 -14.86
N GLN A 76 0.97 -34.23 -15.59
CA GLN A 76 1.92 -33.19 -15.20
C GLN A 76 1.32 -31.78 -15.28
N GLU A 77 0.45 -31.53 -16.24
CA GLU A 77 -0.23 -30.24 -16.43
C GLU A 77 -1.30 -30.02 -15.36
N GLN A 78 -2.07 -31.06 -15.02
CA GLN A 78 -2.97 -31.07 -13.87
C GLN A 78 -2.22 -30.94 -12.54
N ALA A 79 -1.10 -31.64 -12.36
CA ALA A 79 -0.28 -31.52 -11.15
C ALA A 79 0.34 -30.11 -11.02
N ARG A 80 0.70 -29.45 -12.13
CA ARG A 80 1.18 -28.06 -12.14
C ARG A 80 0.09 -27.07 -11.75
N ASP A 81 -1.12 -27.18 -12.29
CA ASP A 81 -2.26 -26.31 -11.93
C ASP A 81 -2.64 -26.48 -10.44
N VAL A 82 -2.69 -27.72 -9.96
CA VAL A 82 -2.97 -28.01 -8.54
C VAL A 82 -1.85 -27.49 -7.62
N THR A 83 -0.59 -27.63 -8.02
CA THR A 83 0.55 -27.12 -7.23
C THR A 83 0.59 -25.59 -7.21
N ASP A 84 0.21 -24.90 -8.28
CA ASP A 84 0.06 -23.43 -8.29
C ASP A 84 -1.19 -22.97 -7.51
N ARG A 85 -2.23 -23.81 -7.38
CA ARG A 85 -3.41 -23.59 -6.53
C ARG A 85 -3.13 -23.75 -5.03
N LEU A 86 -2.18 -24.61 -4.66
CA LEU A 86 -1.81 -24.89 -3.26
C LEU A 86 -0.51 -24.21 -2.80
N SER A 87 0.20 -23.49 -3.68
CA SER A 87 1.50 -22.90 -3.32
C SER A 87 1.35 -21.68 -2.39
N PRO A 88 1.98 -21.67 -1.19
CA PRO A 88 2.09 -20.48 -0.33
C PRO A 88 2.82 -19.30 -1.01
N ASN A 89 3.38 -19.51 -2.21
CA ASN A 89 4.07 -18.51 -3.00
C ASN A 89 3.15 -17.59 -3.81
N ARG A 90 1.82 -17.81 -3.82
CA ARG A 90 0.89 -16.89 -4.51
C ARG A 90 0.88 -15.52 -3.84
N MET A 91 0.89 -15.48 -2.51
CA MET A 91 0.99 -14.24 -1.74
C MET A 91 2.34 -13.53 -1.96
N SER A 92 3.45 -14.29 -2.04
CA SER A 92 4.76 -13.69 -2.31
C SER A 92 4.87 -13.18 -3.76
N LYS A 93 4.31 -13.87 -4.75
CA LYS A 93 4.22 -13.41 -6.13
C LYS A 93 3.37 -12.13 -6.26
N LEU A 94 2.22 -12.07 -5.59
CA LEU A 94 1.37 -10.88 -5.55
C LEU A 94 2.06 -9.71 -4.84
N PHE A 95 2.76 -9.96 -3.73
CA PHE A 95 3.56 -8.95 -3.03
C PHE A 95 4.68 -8.40 -3.92
N LEU A 96 5.39 -9.28 -4.65
CA LEU A 96 6.42 -8.88 -5.61
C LEU A 96 5.83 -8.09 -6.79
N GLN A 97 4.62 -8.40 -7.25
CA GLN A 97 3.92 -7.61 -8.27
C GLN A 97 3.50 -6.22 -7.75
N ILE A 98 3.02 -6.12 -6.51
CA ILE A 98 2.69 -4.85 -5.86
C ILE A 98 3.93 -3.96 -5.72
N VAL A 99 5.06 -4.54 -5.29
CA VAL A 99 6.33 -3.81 -5.19
C VAL A 99 6.85 -3.38 -6.56
N ARG A 100 6.68 -4.21 -7.60
CA ARG A 100 7.12 -3.88 -8.97
C ARG A 100 6.21 -2.89 -9.69
N ASN A 101 4.92 -2.84 -9.36
CA ASN A 101 3.94 -1.95 -9.99
C ASN A 101 3.22 -1.07 -8.95
N PRO A 102 3.87 0.00 -8.47
CA PRO A 102 3.26 0.93 -7.52
C PRO A 102 2.03 1.66 -8.09
N GLY A 103 1.87 1.68 -9.42
CA GLY A 103 0.72 2.31 -10.09
C GLY A 103 -0.63 1.72 -9.69
N LEU A 104 -0.70 0.41 -9.46
CA LEU A 104 -1.93 -0.27 -9.02
C LEU A 104 -2.35 0.21 -7.62
N VAL A 105 -1.38 0.36 -6.72
CA VAL A 105 -1.62 0.85 -5.35
C VAL A 105 -2.06 2.32 -5.38
N ASN A 106 -1.40 3.14 -6.20
CA ASN A 106 -1.75 4.56 -6.32
C ASN A 106 -3.20 4.77 -6.78
N GLY A 107 -3.67 4.02 -7.77
CA GLY A 107 -5.06 4.09 -8.23
C GLY A 107 -6.08 3.75 -7.13
N ILE A 108 -5.79 2.72 -6.33
CA ILE A 108 -6.62 2.33 -5.18
C ILE A 108 -6.61 3.44 -4.13
N ILE A 109 -5.43 3.98 -3.79
CA ILE A 109 -5.29 5.06 -2.82
C ILE A 109 -6.09 6.27 -3.27
N TYR A 110 -5.93 6.76 -4.51
CA TYR A 110 -6.68 7.95 -4.96
C TYR A 110 -8.20 7.74 -4.94
N LYS A 111 -8.66 6.52 -5.23
CA LYS A 111 -10.09 6.20 -5.23
C LYS A 111 -10.69 6.15 -3.82
N TRP A 112 -9.96 5.60 -2.85
CA TRP A 112 -10.47 5.31 -1.51
C TRP A 112 -10.07 6.34 -0.45
N LEU A 113 -8.91 6.98 -0.60
CA LEU A 113 -8.36 7.92 0.38
C LEU A 113 -9.34 9.06 0.71
N PRO A 114 -9.96 9.77 -0.27
CA PRO A 114 -10.92 10.83 0.06
C PRO A 114 -12.15 10.33 0.82
N ARG A 115 -12.63 9.11 0.48
CA ARG A 115 -13.80 8.51 1.14
C ARG A 115 -13.52 8.13 2.58
N ILE A 116 -12.36 7.52 2.82
CA ILE A 116 -11.92 7.16 4.16
C ILE A 116 -11.76 8.43 5.00
N MET A 117 -11.12 9.47 4.45
CA MET A 117 -10.94 10.74 5.17
C MET A 117 -12.27 11.41 5.52
N PHE A 118 -13.27 11.34 4.63
CA PHE A 118 -14.61 11.84 4.94
C PHE A 118 -15.29 11.02 6.03
N LEU A 119 -15.21 9.69 5.97
CA LEU A 119 -15.75 8.77 6.99
C LEU A 119 -15.04 8.92 8.35
N MET A 120 -13.77 9.28 8.33
CA MET A 120 -12.95 9.45 9.54
C MET A 120 -13.36 10.68 10.37
N MET A 121 -13.95 11.72 9.77
CA MET A 121 -14.43 12.89 10.51
C MET A 121 -15.51 12.57 11.56
N PRO A 122 -16.64 11.92 11.22
CA PRO A 122 -17.63 11.53 12.24
C PRO A 122 -17.09 10.47 13.20
N ILE A 123 -16.20 9.58 12.76
CA ILE A 123 -15.57 8.57 13.64
C ILE A 123 -14.70 9.25 14.70
N THR A 124 -13.86 10.21 14.29
CA THR A 124 -13.01 10.96 15.22
C THR A 124 -13.82 11.83 16.19
N MET A 125 -14.98 12.34 15.77
CA MET A 125 -15.95 12.95 16.69
C MET A 125 -16.38 11.96 17.78
N PHE A 126 -16.80 10.75 17.42
CA PHE A 126 -17.22 9.71 18.39
C PHE A 126 -16.10 9.32 19.36
N ILE A 127 -14.87 9.17 18.86
CA ILE A 127 -13.71 8.87 19.70
C ILE A 127 -13.37 10.06 20.62
N GLY A 128 -13.46 11.28 20.10
CA GLY A 128 -13.24 12.51 20.87
C GLY A 128 -14.18 12.62 22.07
N ILE A 129 -15.46 12.29 21.89
CA ILE A 129 -16.47 12.27 22.95
C ILE A 129 -16.12 11.26 24.06
N LEU A 130 -15.50 10.14 23.71
CA LEU A 130 -15.09 9.12 24.68
C LEU A 130 -13.99 9.65 25.62
N PHE A 131 -13.02 10.41 25.09
CA PHE A 131 -11.89 10.93 25.87
C PHE A 131 -12.18 12.30 26.52
N ILE A 132 -13.06 13.10 25.91
CA ILE A 132 -13.32 14.50 26.29
C ILE A 132 -14.77 14.59 26.81
N ARG A 133 -15.09 13.74 27.78
CA ARG A 133 -16.33 13.84 28.55
C ARG A 133 -16.08 14.77 29.75
N GLY A 134 -16.53 16.04 29.67
CA GLY A 134 -16.30 16.99 30.76
C GLY A 134 -17.15 18.27 30.71
N ARG A 135 -18.11 18.36 31.64
CA ARG A 135 -18.83 19.55 32.13
C ARG A 135 -19.41 20.49 31.06
N GLY A 136 -20.53 20.07 30.46
CA GLY A 136 -21.59 20.96 29.92
C GLY A 136 -21.31 21.74 28.62
N ASN A 137 -20.05 21.94 28.22
CA ASN A 137 -19.70 22.91 27.18
C ASN A 137 -18.98 22.32 25.97
N ALA A 138 -18.91 21.00 25.83
CA ALA A 138 -18.27 20.33 24.70
C ALA A 138 -19.35 19.59 23.90
N LEU A 139 -20.03 20.31 23.02
CA LEU A 139 -21.11 19.78 22.20
C LEU A 139 -20.55 18.79 21.16
N LEU A 140 -21.41 17.91 20.64
CA LEU A 140 -21.04 17.01 19.53
C LEU A 140 -20.50 17.82 18.33
N TYR A 141 -21.12 18.98 18.08
CA TYR A 141 -20.72 19.92 17.06
C TYR A 141 -19.27 20.40 17.25
N ASP A 142 -18.87 20.76 18.47
CA ASP A 142 -17.51 21.25 18.74
C ASP A 142 -16.46 20.18 18.42
N HIS A 143 -16.74 18.92 18.74
CA HIS A 143 -15.85 17.80 18.42
C HIS A 143 -15.77 17.54 16.91
N LEU A 144 -16.89 17.68 16.19
CA LEU A 144 -16.93 17.50 14.75
C LEU A 144 -16.16 18.61 14.02
N VAL A 145 -16.38 19.87 14.41
CA VAL A 145 -15.66 21.03 13.87
C VAL A 145 -14.17 20.89 14.15
N HIS A 146 -13.81 20.45 15.36
CA HIS A 146 -12.42 20.21 15.72
C HIS A 146 -11.75 19.12 14.88
N ALA A 147 -12.44 18.00 14.70
CA ALA A 147 -11.97 16.91 13.85
C ALA A 147 -11.73 17.41 12.42
N ALA A 148 -12.69 18.14 11.85
CA ALA A 148 -12.56 18.73 10.52
C ALA A 148 -11.39 19.73 10.44
N TYR A 149 -11.20 20.57 11.46
CA TYR A 149 -10.12 21.53 11.53
C TYR A 149 -8.74 20.86 11.59
N ILE A 150 -8.56 19.85 12.44
CA ILE A 150 -7.30 19.09 12.51
C ILE A 150 -6.98 18.43 11.18
N HIS A 151 -7.96 17.81 10.53
CA HIS A 151 -7.74 17.17 9.23
C HIS A 151 -7.39 18.20 8.16
N SER A 152 -8.07 19.34 8.13
CA SER A 152 -7.79 20.43 7.19
C SER A 152 -6.36 20.95 7.33
N VAL A 153 -5.90 21.17 8.58
CA VAL A 153 -4.52 21.59 8.84
C VAL A 153 -3.52 20.49 8.50
N ALA A 154 -3.82 19.23 8.79
CA ALA A 154 -2.96 18.11 8.41
C ALA A 154 -2.80 18.02 6.88
N PHE A 155 -3.89 18.11 6.11
CA PHE A 155 -3.83 18.09 4.64
C PHE A 155 -3.12 19.32 4.07
N PHE A 156 -3.34 20.49 4.66
CA PHE A 156 -2.62 21.70 4.27
C PHE A 156 -1.12 21.55 4.50
N LEU A 157 -0.70 21.00 5.64
CA LEU A 157 0.70 20.73 5.95
C LEU A 157 1.28 19.66 5.02
N LEU A 158 0.54 18.60 4.70
CA LEU A 158 0.97 17.59 3.72
C LEU A 158 1.14 18.19 2.33
N PHE A 159 0.20 19.03 1.88
CA PHE A 159 0.30 19.77 0.63
C PHE A 159 1.54 20.65 0.60
N LEU A 160 1.76 21.44 1.65
CA LEU A 160 2.96 22.26 1.80
C LEU A 160 4.24 21.41 1.79
N GLY A 161 4.21 20.23 2.42
CA GLY A 161 5.30 19.26 2.37
C GLY A 161 5.64 18.81 0.96
N VAL A 162 4.63 18.47 0.15
CA VAL A 162 4.83 18.10 -1.26
C VAL A 162 5.47 19.25 -2.04
N LEU A 163 5.07 20.49 -1.78
CA LEU A 163 5.70 21.68 -2.38
C LEU A 163 7.17 21.85 -1.92
N LEU A 164 7.44 21.64 -0.63
CA LEU A 164 8.79 21.77 -0.07
C LEU A 164 9.74 20.68 -0.54
N MET A 165 9.23 19.49 -0.91
CA MET A 165 10.04 18.40 -1.46
C MET A 165 10.72 18.76 -2.79
N TYR A 166 10.25 19.78 -3.51
CA TYR A 166 10.94 20.27 -4.72
C TYR A 166 12.27 20.97 -4.43
N ILE A 167 12.48 21.45 -3.20
CA ILE A 167 13.63 22.29 -2.82
C ILE A 167 14.47 21.62 -1.73
N LEU A 168 13.85 20.84 -0.85
CA LEU A 168 14.49 20.22 0.31
C LEU A 168 14.52 18.69 0.19
N PRO A 169 15.49 18.02 0.86
CA PRO A 169 15.51 16.56 0.92
C PRO A 169 14.22 16.00 1.52
N GLY A 170 13.59 15.06 0.83
CA GLY A 170 12.28 14.51 1.23
C GLY A 170 12.25 13.93 2.65
N ALA A 171 13.34 13.30 3.10
CA ALA A 171 13.45 12.77 4.46
C ALA A 171 13.37 13.88 5.54
N LEU A 172 13.97 15.04 5.28
CA LEU A 172 13.95 16.17 6.22
C LEU A 172 12.57 16.81 6.27
N VAL A 173 11.90 16.95 5.13
CA VAL A 173 10.52 17.44 5.04
C VAL A 173 9.57 16.51 5.78
N ALA A 174 9.66 15.20 5.53
CA ALA A 174 8.81 14.20 6.19
C ALA A 174 9.02 14.19 7.72
N LYS A 175 10.27 14.21 8.20
CA LYS A 175 10.58 14.28 9.63
C LYS A 175 10.02 15.55 10.27
N THR A 176 10.21 16.69 9.62
CA THR A 176 9.73 17.99 10.11
C THR A 176 8.20 18.00 10.20
N LEU A 177 7.51 17.54 9.15
CA LEU A 177 6.06 17.44 9.15
C LEU A 177 5.54 16.52 10.25
N MET A 178 6.18 15.36 10.44
CA MET A 178 5.79 14.41 11.47
C MET A 178 5.85 15.05 12.87
N VAL A 179 6.93 15.78 13.16
CA VAL A 179 7.08 16.49 14.44
C VAL A 179 6.04 17.60 14.60
N ILE A 180 5.79 18.39 13.55
CA ILE A 180 4.78 19.46 13.59
C ILE A 180 3.39 18.89 13.85
N LEU A 181 2.98 17.84 13.13
CA LEU A 181 1.68 17.18 13.33
C LEU A 181 1.58 16.65 14.77
N LEU A 182 2.62 15.98 15.27
CA LEU A 182 2.62 15.39 16.60
C LEU A 182 2.45 16.43 17.72
N ILE A 183 3.08 17.60 17.59
CA ILE A 183 2.95 18.71 18.54
C ILE A 183 1.61 19.44 18.36
N TYR A 184 1.12 19.54 17.12
CA TYR A 184 -0.10 20.27 16.80
C TYR A 184 -1.35 19.62 17.41
N LEU A 185 -1.43 18.28 17.46
CA LEU A 185 -2.56 17.54 18.06
C LEU A 185 -2.88 18.02 19.49
N PRO A 186 -1.96 17.94 20.47
CA PRO A 186 -2.24 18.39 21.83
C PRO A 186 -2.40 19.91 21.96
N LEU A 187 -1.73 20.69 21.11
CA LEU A 187 -1.86 22.15 21.11
C LEU A 187 -3.27 22.59 20.68
N SER A 188 -3.78 21.99 19.60
CA SER A 188 -5.13 22.25 19.08
C SER A 188 -6.21 21.86 20.09
N LEU A 189 -6.07 20.67 20.71
CA LEU A 189 -7.02 20.19 21.71
C LEU A 189 -7.09 21.09 22.94
N ARG A 190 -5.93 21.61 23.36
CA ARG A 190 -5.84 22.56 24.48
C ARG A 190 -6.52 23.89 24.16
N GLY A 191 -6.28 24.43 22.96
CA GLY A 191 -6.83 25.72 22.55
C GLY A 191 -8.36 25.73 22.53
N MET A 192 -8.99 24.63 22.09
CA MET A 192 -10.44 24.59 21.95
C MET A 192 -11.17 24.22 23.26
N PHE A 193 -10.67 23.22 23.99
CA PHE A 193 -11.37 22.68 25.16
C PHE A 193 -10.87 23.25 26.50
N HIS A 194 -9.96 24.23 26.50
CA HIS A 194 -9.45 24.94 27.69
C HIS A 194 -9.02 24.00 28.84
N ARG A 195 -8.41 22.85 28.49
CA ARG A 195 -8.04 21.79 29.44
C ARG A 195 -6.58 21.91 29.88
N GLY A 196 -6.26 21.32 31.04
CA GLY A 196 -4.88 21.24 31.53
C GLY A 196 -3.97 20.39 30.63
N TRP A 197 -2.71 20.80 30.47
CA TRP A 197 -1.73 20.22 29.55
C TRP A 197 -1.64 18.69 29.57
N ILE A 198 -1.48 18.10 30.76
CA ILE A 198 -1.28 16.65 30.91
C ILE A 198 -2.51 15.87 30.40
N LYS A 199 -3.70 16.37 30.72
CA LYS A 199 -4.97 15.76 30.30
C LYS A 199 -5.19 15.90 28.79
N SER A 200 -4.78 17.02 28.20
CA SER A 200 -4.85 17.23 26.75
C SER A 200 -3.89 16.32 26.01
N ILE A 201 -2.64 16.18 26.48
CA ILE A 201 -1.64 15.30 25.88
C ILE A 201 -2.12 13.85 25.87
N TRP A 202 -2.58 13.34 27.02
CA TRP A 202 -3.11 11.98 27.13
C TRP A 202 -4.34 11.75 26.25
N ALA A 203 -5.28 12.69 26.24
CA ALA A 203 -6.47 12.59 25.40
C ALA A 203 -6.11 12.62 23.90
N SER A 204 -5.19 13.50 23.48
CA SER A 204 -4.80 13.65 22.08
C SER A 204 -4.13 12.39 21.54
N TYR A 205 -3.19 11.84 22.29
CA TYR A 205 -2.52 10.60 21.90
C TYR A 205 -3.44 9.38 22.04
N GLY A 206 -4.35 9.35 23.01
CA GLY A 206 -5.36 8.30 23.12
C GLY A 206 -6.31 8.29 21.92
N VAL A 207 -6.85 9.44 21.55
CA VAL A 207 -7.68 9.60 20.34
C VAL A 207 -6.88 9.26 19.09
N GLY A 208 -5.64 9.77 18.97
CA GLY A 208 -4.76 9.48 17.83
C GLY A 208 -4.39 8.00 17.70
N PHE A 209 -4.20 7.30 18.81
CA PHE A 209 -3.89 5.87 18.82
C PHE A 209 -5.08 5.03 18.36
N ILE A 210 -6.28 5.27 18.90
CA ILE A 210 -7.49 4.57 18.44
C ILE A 210 -7.77 4.90 16.98
N TYR A 211 -7.58 6.15 16.58
CA TYR A 211 -7.69 6.58 15.19
C TYR A 211 -6.76 5.79 14.27
N LEU A 212 -5.48 5.64 14.62
CA LEU A 212 -4.50 4.86 13.86
C LEU A 212 -4.90 3.39 13.76
N LEU A 213 -5.41 2.78 14.84
CA LEU A 213 -5.88 1.40 14.80
C LEU A 213 -7.04 1.22 13.81
N ILE A 214 -8.03 2.11 13.84
CA ILE A 214 -9.19 2.06 12.94
C ILE A 214 -8.73 2.22 11.48
N VAL A 215 -7.91 3.23 11.20
CA VAL A 215 -7.39 3.47 9.84
C VAL A 215 -6.57 2.27 9.36
N SER A 216 -5.74 1.67 10.21
CA SER A 216 -4.94 0.50 9.88
C SER A 216 -5.81 -0.72 9.56
N THR A 217 -6.86 -0.98 10.35
CA THR A 217 -7.82 -2.06 10.10
C THR A 217 -8.58 -1.85 8.79
N VAL A 218 -9.07 -0.63 8.53
CA VAL A 218 -9.78 -0.31 7.29
C VAL A 218 -8.86 -0.43 6.07
N ALA A 219 -7.64 0.11 6.15
CA ALA A 219 -6.66 0.03 5.07
C ALA A 219 -6.29 -1.43 4.75
N THR A 220 -6.04 -2.24 5.77
CA THR A 220 -5.77 -3.68 5.60
C THR A 220 -6.96 -4.40 4.98
N GLY A 221 -8.18 -4.10 5.43
CA GLY A 221 -9.41 -4.67 4.87
C GLY A 221 -9.58 -4.34 3.38
N ILE A 222 -9.29 -3.10 2.97
CA ILE A 222 -9.34 -2.69 1.56
C ILE A 222 -8.28 -3.43 0.76
N VAL A 223 -7.03 -3.49 1.22
CA VAL A 223 -5.96 -4.21 0.53
C VAL A 223 -6.31 -5.70 0.37
N SER A 224 -6.79 -6.34 1.44
CA SER A 224 -7.23 -7.73 1.40
C SER A 224 -8.36 -7.96 0.41
N TYR A 225 -9.36 -7.06 0.36
CA TYR A 225 -10.45 -7.14 -0.62
C TYR A 225 -9.96 -6.99 -2.06
N GLN A 226 -9.01 -6.08 -2.32
CA GLN A 226 -8.46 -5.92 -3.67
C GLN A 226 -7.64 -7.15 -4.09
N VAL A 227 -6.83 -7.70 -3.19
CA VAL A 227 -6.07 -8.93 -3.42
C VAL A 227 -7.01 -10.10 -3.73
N TRP A 228 -8.09 -10.23 -2.95
CA TRP A 228 -9.13 -11.24 -3.18
C TRP A 228 -9.75 -11.10 -4.58
N LYS A 229 -10.19 -9.89 -4.94
CA LYS A 229 -10.80 -9.61 -6.24
C LYS A 229 -9.86 -9.92 -7.41
N LEU A 230 -8.58 -9.59 -7.28
CA LEU A 230 -7.59 -9.91 -8.31
C LEU A 230 -7.37 -11.43 -8.45
N ALA A 231 -7.44 -12.17 -7.34
CA ALA A 231 -7.32 -13.62 -7.38
C ALA A 231 -8.48 -14.28 -8.14
N GLU A 232 -9.71 -13.79 -7.99
CA GLU A 232 -10.87 -14.28 -8.76
C GLU A 232 -10.72 -14.02 -10.26
N THR A 233 -10.14 -12.89 -10.68
CA THR A 233 -9.99 -12.57 -12.11
C THR A 233 -8.94 -13.40 -12.85
N ILE A 234 -8.06 -14.12 -12.12
CA ILE A 234 -6.99 -14.94 -12.71
C ILE A 234 -7.40 -16.42 -12.84
N VAL A 235 -8.46 -16.85 -12.15
CA VAL A 235 -9.00 -18.23 -12.15
C VAL A 235 -10.09 -18.39 -13.19
#